data_AF-A0A940SA72-F1
#
_entry.id   AF-A0A940SA72-F1
#
_cell.length_a   1.000
_cell.length_b   1.000
_cell.length_c   1.000
_cell.angle_alpha   90.00
_cell.angle_beta   90.00
_cell.angle_gamma   90.00
#
_symmetry.space_group_name_H-M   'P 1'
#
loop_
_entity.id
_entity.type
_entity.pdbx_description
1 polymer ?
#
loop_
_entity_poly.entity_id
_entity_poly.type
_entity_poly.pdbx_seq_one_letter_code
_entity_poly.pdbx_strand_id
1 'polypeptide(L)'
;QQIRGLEEELGVQLFDRIGRGLVLNEAGRLFLEEARDLLRRAERAAATAREAGRGEVGRIRVGFTASTCFNPAVTRVLKTFREAWPRVELVLEEGRSSLLQSALEGGRLDAAFLRPPLGSTDHLDFVLVATEPMVVALPAGHRLDGRKSLALEELRDETFILYPRATGPGLSENVVAACQKAGFTPRVSQQTPQLATTVNLVAAAMGIAVVPDCMRQLRPDSVCYVPLRDGSLKAEFGLAWKRQDRSRAVHHLIRTASPSS
;
A
#
# COMPACT_ATOMS: atom_id res chain seq x y z
N GLN A 1 -29.78 47.79 -10.65
CA GLN A 1 -28.89 48.31 -9.58
C GLN A 1 -27.54 47.61 -9.58
N GLN A 2 -27.48 46.28 -9.73
CA GLN A 2 -26.20 45.54 -9.81
C GLN A 2 -25.25 46.01 -10.94
N ILE A 3 -25.75 46.28 -12.16
CA ILE A 3 -24.89 46.76 -13.27
C ILE A 3 -24.29 48.14 -12.96
N ARG A 4 -25.07 49.08 -12.41
CA ARG A 4 -24.58 50.41 -12.06
C ARG A 4 -23.53 50.36 -10.95
N GLY A 5 -23.75 49.53 -9.92
CA GLY A 5 -22.75 49.34 -8.86
C GLY A 5 -21.44 48.76 -9.39
N LEU A 6 -21.53 47.83 -10.35
CA LEU A 6 -20.36 47.28 -11.03
C LEU A 6 -19.62 48.34 -11.87
N GLU A 7 -20.34 49.16 -12.64
CA GLU A 7 -19.75 50.27 -13.41
C GLU A 7 -19.10 51.33 -12.52
N GLU A 8 -19.70 51.62 -11.35
CA GLU A 8 -19.15 52.53 -10.33
C GLU A 8 -17.86 51.96 -9.71
N GLU A 9 -17.83 50.66 -9.39
CA GLU A 9 -16.65 49.98 -8.85
C GLU A 9 -15.50 49.91 -9.88
N LEU A 10 -15.83 49.69 -11.15
CA LEU A 10 -14.86 49.61 -12.25
C LEU A 10 -14.43 50.99 -12.76
N GLY A 11 -15.15 52.05 -12.44
CA GLY A 11 -14.88 53.43 -12.90
C GLY A 11 -15.12 53.64 -14.40
N VAL A 12 -15.87 52.77 -15.07
CA VAL A 12 -16.13 52.81 -16.53
C VAL A 12 -17.55 52.37 -16.84
N GLN A 13 -18.19 52.97 -17.85
CA GLN A 13 -19.47 52.50 -18.38
C GLN A 13 -19.24 51.25 -19.23
N LEU A 14 -20.03 50.20 -19.02
CA LEU A 14 -19.98 48.95 -19.80
C LEU A 14 -21.09 48.92 -20.87
N PHE A 15 -22.13 49.74 -20.72
CA PHE A 15 -23.26 49.81 -21.64
C PHE A 15 -23.52 51.23 -22.15
N ASP A 16 -23.80 51.34 -23.44
CA ASP A 16 -24.34 52.55 -24.04
C ASP A 16 -25.87 52.50 -24.04
N ARG A 17 -26.50 53.66 -23.86
CA ARG A 17 -27.96 53.82 -23.99
C ARG A 17 -28.32 54.22 -25.41
N ILE A 18 -28.93 53.30 -26.16
CA ILE A 18 -29.40 53.55 -27.53
C ILE A 18 -30.92 53.44 -27.54
N GLY A 19 -31.60 54.60 -27.58
CA GLY A 19 -33.06 54.70 -27.50
C GLY A 19 -33.60 54.16 -26.18
N ARG A 20 -34.41 53.10 -26.23
CA ARG A 20 -34.92 52.40 -25.03
C ARG A 20 -34.10 51.16 -24.65
N GLY A 21 -33.01 50.87 -25.36
CA GLY A 21 -32.17 49.69 -25.15
C GLY A 21 -30.82 49.98 -24.51
N LEU A 22 -30.21 48.94 -23.94
CA LEU A 22 -28.83 48.92 -23.46
C LEU A 22 -28.02 48.00 -24.37
N VAL A 23 -26.86 48.47 -24.84
CA VAL A 23 -25.96 47.69 -25.69
C VAL A 23 -24.56 47.74 -25.08
N LEU A 24 -23.86 46.60 -25.05
CA LEU A 24 -22.47 46.56 -24.59
C LEU A 24 -21.59 47.43 -25.48
N ASN A 25 -20.89 48.37 -24.87
CA ASN A 25 -19.82 49.11 -25.51
C ASN A 25 -18.53 48.26 -25.53
N GLU A 26 -17.43 48.81 -26.04
CA GLU A 26 -16.16 48.08 -26.16
C GLU A 26 -15.64 47.57 -24.80
N ALA A 27 -15.64 48.42 -23.77
CA ALA A 27 -15.27 48.04 -22.42
C ALA A 27 -16.17 46.94 -21.86
N GLY A 28 -17.48 47.02 -22.11
CA GLY A 28 -18.44 45.98 -21.73
C GLY A 28 -18.21 44.64 -22.42
N ARG A 29 -17.83 44.65 -23.70
CA ARG A 29 -17.53 43.39 -24.44
C ARG A 29 -16.27 42.72 -23.91
N LEU A 30 -15.20 43.48 -23.71
CA LEU A 30 -13.94 42.97 -23.17
C LEU A 30 -14.12 42.48 -21.72
N PHE A 31 -14.81 43.26 -20.89
CA PHE A 31 -15.12 42.86 -19.52
C PHE A 31 -15.99 41.61 -19.45
N LEU A 32 -16.98 41.47 -20.35
CA LEU A 32 -17.85 40.29 -20.37
C LEU A 32 -17.08 39.00 -20.70
N GLU A 33 -16.08 39.06 -21.58
CA GLU A 33 -15.21 37.93 -21.88
C GLU A 33 -14.42 37.50 -20.62
N GLU A 34 -13.75 38.44 -19.97
CA GLU A 34 -13.01 38.19 -18.73
C GLU A 34 -13.91 37.71 -17.59
N ALA A 35 -15.10 38.30 -17.43
CA ALA A 35 -16.05 37.90 -16.40
C ALA A 35 -16.56 36.46 -16.60
N ARG A 36 -16.83 36.06 -17.85
CA ARG A 36 -17.19 34.67 -18.18
C ARG A 36 -16.06 33.71 -17.86
N ASP A 37 -14.82 34.11 -18.14
CA ASP A 37 -13.63 33.30 -17.84
C ASP A 37 -13.44 33.11 -16.34
N LEU A 38 -13.59 34.18 -15.55
CA LEU A 38 -13.54 34.11 -14.09
C LEU A 38 -14.63 33.21 -13.51
N LEU A 39 -15.87 33.32 -14.00
CA LEU A 39 -16.97 32.47 -13.55
C LEU A 39 -16.71 30.99 -13.87
N ARG A 40 -16.24 30.68 -15.08
CA ARG A 40 -15.83 29.31 -15.46
C ARG A 40 -14.72 28.77 -14.55
N ARG A 41 -13.74 29.60 -14.19
CA ARG A 41 -12.68 29.23 -13.23
C ARG A 41 -13.23 28.96 -11.84
N ALA A 42 -14.16 29.77 -11.35
CA ALA A 42 -14.81 29.58 -10.06
C ALA A 42 -15.63 28.28 -10.00
N GLU A 43 -16.42 28.00 -11.05
CA GLU A 43 -17.17 26.75 -11.18
C GLU A 43 -16.26 25.53 -11.18
N ARG A 44 -15.14 25.59 -11.92
CA ARG A 44 -14.12 24.54 -11.96
C ARG A 44 -13.46 24.33 -10.59
N ALA A 45 -13.15 25.40 -9.86
CA ALA A 45 -12.59 25.31 -8.52
C ALA A 45 -13.58 24.61 -7.56
N ALA A 46 -14.86 25.01 -7.59
CA ALA A 46 -15.91 24.37 -6.79
C ALA A 46 -16.11 22.89 -7.17
N ALA A 47 -16.07 22.55 -8.45
CA ALA A 47 -16.14 21.16 -8.91
C ALA A 47 -14.96 20.34 -8.39
N THR A 48 -13.73 20.87 -8.49
CA THR A 48 -12.51 20.21 -8.00
C THR A 48 -12.57 19.98 -6.49
N ALA A 49 -13.04 20.96 -5.72
CA ALA A 49 -13.21 20.81 -4.27
C ALA A 49 -14.24 19.72 -3.91
N ARG A 50 -15.34 19.62 -4.67
CA ARG A 50 -16.33 18.54 -4.49
C ARG A 50 -15.75 17.17 -4.84
N GLU A 51 -14.98 17.06 -5.93
CA GLU A 51 -14.29 15.83 -6.32
C GLU A 51 -13.27 15.40 -5.26
N ALA A 52 -12.49 16.35 -4.72
CA ALA A 52 -11.56 16.09 -3.63
C ALA A 52 -12.30 15.63 -2.35
N GLY A 53 -13.43 16.27 -2.02
CA GLY A 53 -14.30 15.88 -0.93
C GLY A 53 -14.94 14.50 -1.10
N ARG A 54 -15.08 14.01 -2.34
CA ARG A 54 -15.50 12.64 -2.68
C ARG A 54 -14.33 11.65 -2.74
N GLY A 55 -13.08 12.11 -2.73
CA GLY A 55 -11.89 11.25 -2.87
C GLY A 55 -11.55 10.87 -4.31
N GLU A 56 -12.08 11.59 -5.31
CA GLU A 56 -11.85 11.34 -6.73
C GLU A 56 -10.54 11.95 -7.25
N VAL A 57 -10.00 12.93 -6.52
CA VAL A 57 -8.72 13.58 -6.78
C VAL A 57 -7.94 13.76 -5.49
N GLY A 58 -6.63 13.99 -5.63
CA GLY A 58 -5.73 14.22 -4.52
C GLY A 58 -4.56 13.25 -4.58
N ARG A 59 -3.98 12.95 -3.43
CA ARG A 59 -2.79 12.10 -3.30
C ARG A 59 -2.94 11.17 -2.11
N ILE A 60 -2.48 9.92 -2.27
CA ILE A 60 -2.34 8.94 -1.18
C ILE A 60 -0.92 8.39 -1.21
N ARG A 61 -0.28 8.34 -0.04
CA ARG A 61 1.04 7.75 0.20
C ARG A 61 0.86 6.36 0.82
N VAL A 62 1.26 5.33 0.08
CA VAL A 62 1.06 3.93 0.45
C VAL A 62 2.41 3.26 0.68
N GLY A 63 2.62 2.76 1.89
CA GLY A 63 3.79 1.98 2.27
C GLY A 63 3.67 0.50 1.92
N PHE A 64 4.78 -0.17 1.65
CA PHE A 64 4.85 -1.62 1.57
C PHE A 64 6.24 -2.13 1.96
N THR A 65 6.31 -3.38 2.38
CA THR A 65 7.58 -4.06 2.66
C THR A 65 8.06 -4.77 1.39
N ALA A 66 9.38 -5.03 1.30
CA ALA A 66 9.94 -5.85 0.22
C ALA A 66 9.15 -7.15 0.00
N SER A 67 8.74 -7.83 1.08
CA SER A 67 8.00 -9.09 0.98
C SER A 67 6.55 -8.93 0.51
N THR A 68 5.84 -7.90 0.97
CA THR A 68 4.44 -7.70 0.61
C THR A 68 4.29 -7.23 -0.84
N CYS A 69 5.31 -6.55 -1.39
CA CYS A 69 5.38 -6.20 -2.81
C CYS A 69 5.25 -7.40 -3.75
N PHE A 70 5.83 -8.55 -3.37
CA PHE A 70 5.75 -9.78 -4.18
C PHE A 70 4.39 -10.47 -4.08
N ASN A 71 3.50 -10.09 -3.15
CA ASN A 71 2.21 -10.74 -3.03
C ASN A 71 1.23 -10.26 -4.11
N PRO A 72 0.63 -11.17 -4.93
CA PRO A 72 -0.28 -10.78 -6.00
C PRO A 72 -1.50 -9.97 -5.54
N ALA A 73 -1.95 -10.16 -4.30
CA ALA A 73 -3.07 -9.40 -3.77
C ALA A 73 -2.73 -7.91 -3.58
N VAL A 74 -1.48 -7.54 -3.25
CA VAL A 74 -1.06 -6.12 -3.22
C VAL A 74 -1.14 -5.51 -4.61
N THR A 75 -0.58 -6.20 -5.60
CA THR A 75 -0.60 -5.74 -7.00
C THR A 75 -2.04 -5.58 -7.52
N ARG A 76 -2.92 -6.54 -7.20
CA ARG A 76 -4.35 -6.47 -7.53
C ARG A 76 -5.01 -5.25 -6.90
N VAL A 77 -4.82 -5.01 -5.60
CA VAL A 77 -5.43 -3.86 -4.90
C VAL A 77 -4.97 -2.54 -5.52
N LEU A 78 -3.67 -2.38 -5.77
CA LEU A 78 -3.11 -1.17 -6.40
C LEU A 78 -3.66 -0.97 -7.82
N LYS A 79 -3.75 -2.04 -8.62
CA LYS A 79 -4.31 -1.99 -9.96
C LYS A 79 -5.78 -1.58 -9.94
N THR A 80 -6.62 -2.29 -9.19
CA THR A 80 -8.06 -2.02 -9.08
C THR A 80 -8.30 -0.59 -8.58
N PHE A 81 -7.51 -0.11 -7.61
CA PHE A 81 -7.64 1.26 -7.12
C PHE A 81 -7.32 2.29 -8.21
N ARG A 82 -6.21 2.11 -8.95
CA ARG A 82 -5.82 3.04 -10.03
C ARG A 82 -6.82 3.08 -11.17
N GLU A 83 -7.44 1.94 -11.50
CA GLU A 83 -8.47 1.86 -12.53
C GLU A 83 -9.75 2.57 -12.09
N ALA A 84 -10.15 2.42 -10.83
CA ALA A 84 -11.34 3.07 -10.28
C ALA A 84 -11.15 4.58 -10.01
N TRP A 85 -9.95 5.01 -9.63
CA TRP A 85 -9.64 6.38 -9.20
C TRP A 85 -8.40 6.95 -9.93
N PRO A 86 -8.42 7.08 -11.27
CA PRO A 86 -7.25 7.41 -12.07
C PRO A 86 -6.69 8.83 -11.82
N ARG A 87 -7.49 9.72 -11.22
CA ARG A 87 -7.10 11.10 -10.90
C ARG A 87 -6.58 11.26 -9.46
N VAL A 88 -6.50 10.18 -8.69
CA VAL A 88 -5.81 10.15 -7.39
C VAL A 88 -4.36 9.72 -7.62
N GLU A 89 -3.43 10.59 -7.23
CA GLU A 89 -2.00 10.28 -7.29
C GLU A 89 -1.66 9.24 -6.20
N LEU A 90 -1.20 8.05 -6.62
CA LEU A 90 -0.63 7.06 -5.71
C LEU A 90 0.88 7.24 -5.62
N VAL A 91 1.37 7.53 -4.41
CA VAL A 91 2.80 7.57 -4.11
C VAL A 91 3.16 6.36 -3.28
N LEU A 92 4.12 5.59 -3.75
CA LEU A 92 4.50 4.30 -3.19
C LEU A 92 5.85 4.42 -2.47
N GLU A 93 5.92 3.99 -1.21
CA GLU A 93 7.15 3.99 -0.40
C GLU A 93 7.48 2.57 0.08
N GLU A 94 8.67 2.09 -0.23
CA GLU A 94 9.16 0.83 0.34
C GLU A 94 9.87 1.09 1.67
N GLY A 95 9.61 0.24 2.67
CA GLY A 95 10.29 0.35 3.95
C GLY A 95 10.20 -0.90 4.83
N ARG A 96 10.91 -0.84 5.96
CA ARG A 96 10.78 -1.83 7.05
C ARG A 96 9.47 -1.61 7.78
N SER A 97 8.82 -2.67 8.24
CA SER A 97 7.51 -2.61 8.92
C SER A 97 7.47 -1.59 10.07
N SER A 98 8.52 -1.54 10.90
CA SER A 98 8.62 -0.55 11.98
C SER A 98 8.68 0.90 11.50
N LEU A 99 9.42 1.18 10.42
CA LEU A 99 9.52 2.53 9.84
C LEU A 99 8.21 2.96 9.18
N LEU A 100 7.55 2.03 8.49
CA LEU A 100 6.24 2.26 7.87
C LEU A 100 5.17 2.51 8.94
N GLN A 101 5.20 1.75 10.04
CA GLN A 101 4.32 1.96 11.18
C GLN A 101 4.51 3.36 11.78
N SER A 102 5.76 3.76 12.08
CA SER A 102 6.03 5.12 12.59
C SER A 102 5.64 6.21 11.58
N ALA A 103 5.75 5.93 10.28
CA ALA A 103 5.31 6.86 9.23
C ALA A 103 3.79 7.02 9.18
N LEU A 104 3.02 5.96 9.42
CA LEU A 104 1.56 6.02 9.56
C LEU A 104 1.15 6.83 10.80
N GLU A 105 1.75 6.53 11.95
CA GLU A 105 1.47 7.22 13.21
C GLU A 105 1.74 8.73 13.09
N GLY A 106 2.88 9.07 12.46
CA GLY A 106 3.31 10.44 12.18
C GLY A 106 2.62 11.12 10.97
N GLY A 107 1.71 10.43 10.26
CA GLY A 107 1.01 11.00 9.10
C GLY A 107 1.88 11.28 7.87
N ARG A 108 3.07 10.67 7.79
CA ARG A 108 3.91 10.66 6.57
C ARG A 108 3.42 9.65 5.53
N LEU A 109 2.78 8.58 5.98
CA LEU A 109 2.05 7.64 5.14
C LEU A 109 0.56 7.70 5.50
N ASP A 110 -0.27 7.40 4.51
CA ASP A 110 -1.73 7.40 4.66
C ASP A 110 -2.24 5.96 4.84
N ALA A 111 -1.59 4.98 4.21
CA ALA A 111 -1.83 3.55 4.42
C ALA A 111 -0.53 2.73 4.22
N ALA A 112 -0.44 1.51 4.74
CA ALA A 112 0.68 0.62 4.46
C ALA A 112 0.30 -0.87 4.48
N PHE A 113 0.85 -1.64 3.54
CA PHE A 113 0.74 -3.09 3.52
C PHE A 113 1.74 -3.73 4.49
N LEU A 114 1.23 -4.22 5.62
CA LEU A 114 2.02 -4.74 6.73
C LEU A 114 1.57 -6.16 7.12
N ARG A 115 2.45 -6.89 7.80
CA ARG A 115 2.14 -8.19 8.39
C ARG A 115 1.90 -8.03 9.90
N PRO A 116 0.82 -8.60 10.47
CA PRO A 116 0.60 -8.56 11.91
C PRO A 116 1.52 -9.54 12.66
N PRO A 117 1.62 -9.42 14.00
CA PRO A 117 1.13 -8.33 14.84
C PRO A 117 1.72 -6.96 14.48
N LEU A 118 0.86 -5.94 14.46
CA LEU A 118 1.31 -4.55 14.56
C LEU A 118 1.54 -4.25 16.04
N GLY A 119 2.39 -3.27 16.38
CA GLY A 119 2.68 -2.90 17.78
C GLY A 119 1.47 -2.36 18.55
N SER A 120 1.62 -1.30 19.36
CA SER A 120 0.44 -0.60 19.93
C SER A 120 -0.52 -0.21 18.79
N THR A 121 -1.72 -0.79 18.79
CA THR A 121 -2.76 -0.57 17.78
C THR A 121 -3.76 0.49 18.22
N ASP A 122 -3.46 1.26 19.27
CA ASP A 122 -4.39 2.26 19.83
C ASP A 122 -4.71 3.38 18.82
N HIS A 123 -3.87 3.52 17.78
CA HIS A 123 -3.99 4.58 16.77
C HIS A 123 -4.12 4.07 15.34
N LEU A 124 -3.92 2.78 15.10
CA LEU A 124 -3.96 2.18 13.77
C LEU A 124 -5.09 1.16 13.68
N ASP A 125 -5.81 1.20 12.56
CA ASP A 125 -6.71 0.14 12.15
C ASP A 125 -6.05 -0.72 11.07
N PHE A 126 -6.57 -1.92 10.89
CA PHE A 126 -6.02 -2.92 9.99
C PHE A 126 -7.15 -3.74 9.36
N VAL A 127 -7.03 -4.01 8.07
CA VAL A 127 -7.87 -4.97 7.35
C VAL A 127 -7.00 -6.05 6.74
N LEU A 128 -7.35 -7.31 7.03
CA LEU A 128 -6.69 -8.46 6.42
C LEU A 128 -6.95 -8.45 4.92
N VAL A 129 -5.88 -8.47 4.11
CA VAL A 129 -5.97 -8.49 2.64
C VAL A 129 -5.87 -9.92 2.13
N ALA A 130 -4.95 -10.71 2.69
CA ALA A 130 -4.86 -12.12 2.39
C ALA A 130 -4.09 -12.89 3.46
N THR A 131 -4.33 -14.20 3.47
CA THR A 131 -3.54 -15.20 4.17
C THR A 131 -2.90 -16.11 3.14
N GLU A 132 -1.59 -16.33 3.23
CA GLU A 132 -0.84 -17.19 2.33
C GLU A 132 -0.11 -18.30 3.10
N PRO A 133 0.12 -19.48 2.49
CA PRO A 133 0.93 -20.51 3.12
C PRO A 133 2.40 -20.07 3.24
N MET A 134 3.12 -20.70 4.16
CA MET A 134 4.57 -20.61 4.24
C MET A 134 5.22 -21.80 3.51
N VAL A 135 6.40 -21.55 2.94
CA VAL A 135 7.18 -22.53 2.18
C VAL A 135 8.62 -22.57 2.68
N VAL A 136 9.30 -23.68 2.46
CA VAL A 136 10.72 -23.84 2.75
C VAL A 136 11.52 -23.39 1.53
N ALA A 137 12.34 -22.36 1.70
CA ALA A 137 13.35 -21.94 0.75
C ALA A 137 14.64 -22.71 1.04
N LEU A 138 15.16 -23.41 0.04
CA LEU A 138 16.37 -24.22 0.08
C LEU A 138 17.31 -23.77 -1.06
N PRO A 139 18.63 -23.88 -0.92
CA PRO A 139 19.54 -23.66 -2.04
C PRO A 139 19.25 -24.64 -3.18
N ALA A 140 19.49 -24.23 -4.43
CA ALA A 140 19.37 -25.13 -5.57
C ALA A 140 20.26 -26.38 -5.39
N GLY A 141 19.74 -27.56 -5.74
CA GLY A 141 20.45 -28.83 -5.57
C GLY A 141 20.49 -29.36 -4.12
N HIS A 142 19.76 -28.74 -3.19
CA HIS A 142 19.63 -29.26 -1.83
C HIS A 142 19.05 -30.68 -1.81
N ARG A 143 19.41 -31.51 -0.83
CA ARG A 143 18.93 -32.91 -0.71
C ARG A 143 17.40 -33.06 -0.65
N LEU A 144 16.71 -32.00 -0.26
CA LEU A 144 15.25 -31.94 -0.11
C LEU A 144 14.57 -31.26 -1.33
N ASP A 145 15.33 -30.90 -2.36
CA ASP A 145 14.81 -30.39 -3.62
C ASP A 145 13.93 -31.45 -4.32
N GLY A 146 12.94 -31.00 -5.10
CA GLY A 146 12.00 -31.85 -5.84
C GLY A 146 10.94 -32.57 -4.99
N ARG A 147 10.97 -32.42 -3.67
CA ARG A 147 9.93 -32.98 -2.78
C ARG A 147 8.60 -32.27 -3.01
N LYS A 148 7.49 -33.04 -3.04
CA LYS A 148 6.13 -32.48 -3.18
C LYS A 148 5.74 -31.61 -1.98
N SER A 149 6.12 -32.03 -0.78
CA SER A 149 5.97 -31.29 0.47
C SER A 149 6.91 -31.83 1.54
N LEU A 150 7.19 -31.03 2.57
CA LEU A 150 8.04 -31.38 3.71
C LEU A 150 7.25 -31.26 5.02
N ALA A 151 7.38 -32.25 5.89
CA ALA A 151 7.03 -32.10 7.30
C ALA A 151 8.11 -31.26 8.01
N LEU A 152 7.74 -30.51 9.05
CA LEU A 152 8.69 -29.63 9.75
C LEU A 152 9.83 -30.43 10.41
N GLU A 153 9.53 -31.63 10.89
CA GLU A 153 10.47 -32.54 11.53
C GLU A 153 11.63 -32.95 10.60
N GLU A 154 11.39 -32.98 9.28
CA GLU A 154 12.41 -33.29 8.27
C GLU A 154 13.51 -32.21 8.18
N LEU A 155 13.25 -31.03 8.76
CA LEU A 155 14.16 -29.89 8.80
C LEU A 155 15.01 -29.82 10.09
N ARG A 156 14.86 -30.80 11.00
CA ARG A 156 15.51 -30.82 12.32
C ARG A 156 17.02 -30.63 12.26
N ASP A 157 17.66 -31.25 11.28
CA ASP A 157 19.10 -31.23 11.10
C ASP A 157 19.57 -30.08 10.18
N GLU A 158 18.67 -29.21 9.74
CA GLU A 158 19.02 -28.08 8.90
C GLU A 158 19.47 -26.87 9.73
N THR A 159 20.12 -25.92 9.06
CA THR A 159 20.52 -24.65 9.64
C THR A 159 19.61 -23.55 9.09
N PHE A 160 18.97 -22.81 9.98
CA PHE A 160 17.96 -21.81 9.67
C PHE A 160 18.56 -20.41 9.56
N ILE A 161 18.10 -19.67 8.55
CA ILE A 161 18.25 -18.24 8.42
C ILE A 161 16.92 -17.62 8.82
N LEU A 162 16.94 -16.82 9.89
CA LEU A 162 15.76 -16.11 10.36
C LEU A 162 15.82 -14.63 9.96
N TYR A 163 14.64 -14.01 9.91
CA TYR A 163 14.46 -12.58 9.78
C TYR A 163 14.05 -12.01 11.14
N PRO A 164 14.28 -10.70 11.38
CA PRO A 164 14.13 -10.11 12.69
C PRO A 164 12.65 -9.81 12.97
N ARG A 165 12.30 -9.71 14.26
CA ARG A 165 10.95 -9.28 14.70
C ARG A 165 10.48 -8.00 14.01
N ALA A 166 11.40 -7.09 13.69
CA ALA A 166 11.10 -5.82 13.04
C ALA A 166 10.62 -5.93 11.57
N THR A 167 10.81 -7.07 10.89
CA THR A 167 10.28 -7.31 9.52
C THR A 167 8.80 -7.67 9.53
N GLY A 168 8.32 -8.20 10.64
CA GLY A 168 6.94 -8.64 10.84
C GLY A 168 6.94 -9.31 12.20
N PRO A 169 6.46 -8.63 13.25
CA PRO A 169 6.36 -9.24 14.57
C PRO A 169 5.58 -10.54 14.41
N GLY A 170 6.03 -11.64 15.03
CA GLY A 170 5.32 -12.92 15.00
C GLY A 170 5.70 -13.87 13.86
N LEU A 171 6.19 -13.42 12.69
CA LEU A 171 6.44 -14.36 11.58
C LEU A 171 7.61 -15.31 11.89
N SER A 172 8.73 -14.76 12.38
CA SER A 172 9.89 -15.56 12.81
C SER A 172 9.58 -16.39 14.06
N GLU A 173 8.80 -15.84 14.99
CA GLU A 173 8.38 -16.53 16.22
C GLU A 173 7.45 -17.70 15.91
N ASN A 174 6.54 -17.55 14.95
CA ASN A 174 5.66 -18.62 14.50
C ASN A 174 6.45 -19.78 13.90
N VAL A 175 7.49 -19.49 13.12
CA VAL A 175 8.40 -20.54 12.59
C VAL A 175 9.10 -21.27 13.73
N VAL A 176 9.68 -20.53 14.70
CA VAL A 176 10.37 -21.13 15.86
C VAL A 176 9.41 -21.96 16.71
N ALA A 177 8.23 -21.43 17.03
CA ALA A 177 7.22 -22.12 17.81
C ALA A 177 6.70 -23.38 17.11
N ALA A 178 6.55 -23.35 15.79
CA ALA A 178 6.14 -24.52 15.02
C ALA A 178 7.24 -25.60 15.00
N CYS A 179 8.52 -25.22 14.89
CA CYS A 179 9.63 -26.17 15.04
C CYS A 179 9.63 -26.81 16.43
N GLN A 180 9.43 -26.02 17.49
CA GLN A 180 9.36 -26.50 18.86
C GLN A 180 8.20 -27.48 19.06
N LYS A 181 7.03 -27.18 18.49
CA LYS A 181 5.86 -28.08 18.49
C LYS A 181 6.13 -29.38 17.72
N ALA A 182 6.94 -29.33 16.66
CA ALA A 182 7.45 -30.49 15.93
C ALA A 182 8.59 -31.23 16.66
N GLY A 183 8.93 -30.82 17.89
CA GLY A 183 9.87 -31.52 18.76
C GLY A 183 11.34 -31.21 18.50
N PHE A 184 11.67 -30.04 17.94
CA PHE A 184 13.04 -29.56 17.81
C PHE A 184 13.17 -28.04 17.90
N THR A 185 14.36 -27.54 18.26
CA THR A 185 14.68 -26.11 18.22
C THR A 185 15.54 -25.84 16.98
N PRO A 186 15.20 -24.87 16.11
CA PRO A 186 15.94 -24.62 14.89
C PRO A 186 17.35 -24.09 15.21
N ARG A 187 18.37 -24.62 14.53
CA ARG A 187 19.76 -24.12 14.63
C ARG A 187 19.89 -22.85 13.79
N VAL A 188 19.99 -21.68 14.41
CA VAL A 188 20.00 -20.40 13.69
C VAL A 188 21.44 -19.98 13.40
N SER A 189 21.84 -19.88 12.13
CA SER A 189 23.17 -19.37 11.75
C SER A 189 23.20 -17.86 11.62
N GLN A 190 22.10 -17.26 11.14
CA GLN A 190 22.07 -15.85 10.77
C GLN A 190 20.72 -15.22 11.04
N GLN A 191 20.77 -13.92 11.35
CA GLN A 191 19.61 -13.04 11.39
C GLN A 191 19.77 -11.98 10.32
N THR A 192 18.81 -11.91 9.42
CA THR A 192 18.78 -10.96 8.30
C THR A 192 17.90 -9.77 8.62
N PRO A 193 18.04 -8.63 7.92
CA PRO A 193 17.20 -7.45 8.17
C PRO A 193 15.81 -7.52 7.52
N GLN A 194 15.61 -8.34 6.49
CA GLN A 194 14.38 -8.48 5.69
C GLN A 194 14.29 -9.84 5.00
N LEU A 195 13.08 -10.27 4.63
CA LEU A 195 12.79 -11.52 3.93
C LEU A 195 13.52 -11.67 2.58
N ALA A 196 13.63 -10.59 1.79
CA ALA A 196 14.35 -10.64 0.51
C ALA A 196 15.85 -10.92 0.73
N THR A 197 16.44 -10.35 1.79
CA THR A 197 17.81 -10.67 2.19
C THR A 197 17.94 -12.12 2.66
N THR A 198 16.96 -12.64 3.41
CA THR A 198 16.91 -14.06 3.81
C THR A 198 17.03 -14.97 2.59
N VAL A 199 16.22 -14.75 1.55
CA VAL A 199 16.26 -15.55 0.32
C VAL A 199 17.63 -15.46 -0.39
N ASN A 200 18.26 -14.29 -0.40
CA ASN A 200 19.61 -14.15 -0.97
C ASN A 200 20.66 -14.97 -0.23
N LEU A 201 20.56 -15.09 1.10
CA LEU A 201 21.49 -15.93 1.87
C LEU A 201 21.21 -17.43 1.70
N VAL A 202 19.95 -17.81 1.50
CA VAL A 202 19.59 -19.18 1.09
C VAL A 202 20.22 -19.49 -0.28
N ALA A 203 20.13 -18.58 -1.25
CA ALA A 203 20.77 -18.74 -2.56
C ALA A 203 22.29 -18.89 -2.45
N ALA A 204 22.92 -18.29 -1.43
CA ALA A 204 24.33 -18.43 -1.11
C ALA A 204 24.66 -19.70 -0.28
N ALA A 205 23.71 -20.63 -0.14
CA ALA A 205 23.84 -21.88 0.61
C ALA A 205 24.26 -21.71 2.09
N MET A 206 23.91 -20.58 2.72
CA MET A 206 24.24 -20.32 4.14
C MET A 206 23.24 -20.96 5.13
N GLY A 207 22.25 -21.67 4.61
CA GLY A 207 21.18 -22.31 5.35
C GLY A 207 19.86 -22.33 4.57
N ILE A 208 18.79 -22.70 5.27
CA ILE A 208 17.42 -22.75 4.76
C ILE A 208 16.58 -21.65 5.43
N ALA A 209 15.42 -21.34 4.86
CA ALA A 209 14.47 -20.43 5.51
C ALA A 209 13.03 -20.87 5.30
N VAL A 210 12.15 -20.51 6.24
CA VAL A 210 10.69 -20.63 6.07
C VAL A 210 10.13 -19.25 5.78
N VAL A 211 9.58 -19.06 4.59
CA VAL A 211 9.17 -17.75 4.04
C VAL A 211 7.75 -17.80 3.47
N PRO A 212 7.06 -16.66 3.33
CA PRO A 212 5.75 -16.64 2.67
C PRO A 212 5.82 -17.10 1.22
N ASP A 213 4.77 -17.76 0.73
CA ASP A 213 4.69 -18.34 -0.62
C ASP A 213 4.96 -17.32 -1.73
N CYS A 214 4.55 -16.06 -1.56
CA CYS A 214 4.83 -15.00 -2.54
C CYS A 214 6.33 -14.83 -2.86
N MET A 215 7.23 -15.22 -1.95
CA MET A 215 8.68 -15.14 -2.12
C MET A 215 9.23 -16.12 -3.16
N ARG A 216 8.45 -17.10 -3.64
CA ARG A 216 8.84 -18.05 -4.70
C ARG A 216 9.35 -17.37 -5.98
N GLN A 217 8.92 -16.13 -6.21
CA GLN A 217 9.30 -15.34 -7.39
C GLN A 217 10.76 -14.85 -7.33
N LEU A 218 11.40 -14.93 -6.17
CA LEU A 218 12.75 -14.41 -5.96
C LEU A 218 13.78 -15.53 -6.18
N ARG A 219 14.82 -15.27 -6.98
CA ARG A 219 15.93 -16.24 -7.24
C ARG A 219 15.47 -17.64 -7.72
N PRO A 220 14.57 -17.75 -8.72
CA PRO A 220 14.03 -19.05 -9.14
C PRO A 220 15.11 -20.04 -9.62
N ASP A 221 16.25 -19.55 -10.10
CA ASP A 221 17.35 -20.39 -10.61
C ASP A 221 18.35 -20.83 -9.52
N SER A 222 18.26 -20.27 -8.31
CA SER A 222 19.24 -20.51 -7.23
C SER A 222 18.61 -20.95 -5.92
N VAL A 223 17.29 -20.89 -5.81
CA VAL A 223 16.52 -21.29 -4.64
C VAL A 223 15.35 -22.15 -5.09
N CYS A 224 15.22 -23.33 -4.49
CA CYS A 224 14.03 -24.15 -4.65
C CYS A 224 13.08 -23.93 -3.46
N TYR A 225 11.78 -23.92 -3.76
CA TYR A 225 10.74 -23.62 -2.80
C TYR A 225 9.81 -24.81 -2.63
N VAL A 226 9.86 -25.44 -1.46
CA VAL A 226 9.11 -26.65 -1.16
C VAL A 226 7.97 -26.34 -0.18
N PRO A 227 6.71 -26.71 -0.49
CA PRO A 227 5.59 -26.51 0.44
C PRO A 227 5.80 -27.23 1.77
N LEU A 228 5.38 -26.61 2.87
CA LEU A 228 5.19 -27.32 4.13
C LEU A 228 3.91 -28.16 4.07
N ARG A 229 3.97 -29.38 4.62
CA ARG A 229 2.83 -30.30 4.66
C ARG A 229 1.68 -29.68 5.48
N ASP A 230 0.46 -29.92 4.99
CA ASP A 230 -0.81 -29.50 5.60
C ASP A 230 -0.98 -27.98 5.81
N GLY A 231 -0.12 -27.16 5.19
CA GLY A 231 -0.16 -25.70 5.38
C GLY A 231 0.01 -25.30 6.85
N SER A 232 0.84 -26.05 7.59
CA SER A 232 1.05 -25.93 9.03
C SER A 232 1.45 -24.53 9.50
N LEU A 233 1.97 -23.71 8.59
CA LEU A 233 2.32 -22.33 8.81
C LEU A 233 1.70 -21.45 7.72
N LYS A 234 1.13 -20.33 8.15
CA LYS A 234 0.55 -19.31 7.28
C LYS A 234 1.09 -17.93 7.66
N ALA A 235 1.21 -17.07 6.67
CA ALA A 235 1.49 -15.66 6.85
C ALA A 235 0.27 -14.84 6.49
N GLU A 236 -0.06 -13.89 7.35
CA GLU A 236 -1.07 -12.89 7.07
C GLU A 236 -0.40 -11.60 6.62
N PHE A 237 -1.12 -10.82 5.81
CA PHE A 237 -0.81 -9.42 5.63
C PHE A 237 -2.08 -8.66 5.31
N GLY A 238 -2.03 -7.35 5.56
CA GLY A 238 -3.16 -6.49 5.36
C GLY A 238 -2.76 -5.05 5.19
N LEU A 239 -3.77 -4.21 5.02
CA LEU A 239 -3.61 -2.77 4.91
C LEU A 239 -3.83 -2.15 6.29
N ALA A 240 -2.84 -1.41 6.78
CA ALA A 240 -2.92 -0.62 8.00
C ALA A 240 -3.11 0.86 7.65
N TRP A 241 -3.87 1.60 8.46
CA TRP A 241 -4.06 3.04 8.33
C TRP A 241 -4.34 3.66 9.70
N LYS A 242 -4.33 4.99 9.79
CA LYS A 242 -4.65 5.70 11.04
C LYS A 242 -6.15 5.58 11.33
N ARG A 243 -6.54 5.12 12.53
CA ARG A 243 -7.95 4.91 12.92
C ARG A 243 -8.87 6.12 12.68
N GLN A 244 -8.34 7.32 12.88
CA GLN A 244 -9.08 8.57 12.72
C GLN A 244 -8.89 9.22 11.34
N ASP A 245 -8.42 8.48 10.34
CA ASP A 245 -8.25 9.01 8.99
C ASP A 245 -9.61 9.36 8.36
N ARG A 246 -9.69 10.59 7.82
CA ARG A 246 -10.91 11.16 7.21
C ARG A 246 -10.83 11.26 5.69
N SER A 247 -9.73 10.81 5.07
CA SER A 247 -9.54 10.86 3.63
C SER A 247 -10.45 9.84 2.95
N ARG A 248 -11.39 10.34 2.12
CA ARG A 248 -12.23 9.48 1.29
C ARG A 248 -11.42 8.61 0.34
N ALA A 249 -10.30 9.14 -0.15
CA ALA A 249 -9.39 8.42 -1.03
C ALA A 249 -8.75 7.21 -0.30
N VAL A 250 -8.34 7.38 0.97
CA VAL A 250 -7.87 6.26 1.82
C VAL A 250 -8.98 5.24 2.05
N HIS A 251 -10.21 5.69 2.32
CA HIS A 251 -11.35 4.78 2.50
C HIS A 251 -11.69 4.00 1.23
N HIS A 252 -11.52 4.60 0.05
CA HIS A 252 -11.63 3.88 -1.22
C HIS A 252 -10.55 2.81 -1.36
N LEU A 253 -9.31 3.09 -0.96
CA LEU A 253 -8.23 2.10 -0.95
C LEU A 253 -8.53 0.95 0.03
N ILE A 254 -8.99 1.27 1.24
CA ILE A 254 -9.40 0.27 2.24
C ILE A 254 -10.47 -0.66 1.68
N ARG A 255 -11.55 -0.09 1.10
CA ARG A 255 -12.63 -0.89 0.49
C ARG A 255 -12.13 -1.76 -0.68
N THR A 256 -11.15 -1.28 -1.43
CA THR A 256 -10.52 -2.06 -2.52
C THR A 256 -9.67 -3.20 -1.96
N ALA A 257 -9.06 -3.00 -0.78
CA ALA A 257 -8.22 -3.95 -0.09
C ALA A 257 -8.99 -5.02 0.70
N SER A 258 -10.20 -4.70 1.16
CA SER A 258 -11.07 -5.64 1.86
C SER A 258 -11.39 -6.86 0.99
N PRO A 259 -11.40 -8.08 1.55
CA PRO A 259 -11.82 -9.27 0.83
C PRO A 259 -13.26 -9.09 0.32
N SER A 260 -13.52 -9.50 -0.92
CA SER A 260 -14.90 -9.59 -1.41
C SER A 260 -15.64 -10.60 -0.54
N SER A 261 -16.75 -10.17 0.09
CA SER A 261 -17.66 -11.05 0.83
C SER A 261 -18.37 -12.04 -0.10
#